data_AF-A0A1L8WPT8-F1
#
_entry.id   AF-A0A1L8WPT8-F1
#
_cell.length_a   1.000
_cell.length_b   1.000
_cell.length_c   1.000
_cell.angle_alpha   90.00
_cell.angle_beta   90.00
_cell.angle_gamma   90.00
#
_symmetry.space_group_name_H-M   'P 1'
#
loop_
_entity.id
_entity.type
_entity.pdbx_description
1 polymer ?
#
loop_
_entity_poly.entity_id
_entity_poly.type
_entity_poly.pdbx_seq_one_letter_code
_entity_poly.pdbx_strand_id
1 'polypeptide(L)'
;MKGMSKGGCPLDLKKLEVPTSSITEVKRSPMDVFDQARKAKTGVYIFNREKVAGVMLTQEQYETLLQELEALRNAAVNETLYTMETNKRMNAEQSASVVSTSSELDELVQALKRYFITEVAISAKNLDERMVALGFITKKTGFGGVVDMLNELTTTGKINYQLRRKSNNRPVIAEIIGEQDRQSQLFDKIVIKKIYLHEL
;
A
#
# COMPACT_ATOMS: atom_id res chain seq x y z
N MET A 1 39.34 26.17 2.86
CA MET A 1 37.95 26.61 3.07
C MET A 1 37.20 26.50 1.75
N LYS A 2 36.03 25.83 1.77
CA LYS A 2 34.90 25.88 0.81
C LYS A 2 35.20 25.57 -0.68
N GLY A 3 34.49 24.69 -1.36
CA GLY A 3 33.29 23.94 -0.97
C GLY A 3 32.94 22.87 -2.00
N MET A 4 32.46 21.74 -1.49
CA MET A 4 31.75 20.74 -2.27
C MET A 4 30.43 21.35 -2.75
N SER A 5 30.18 21.31 -4.07
CA SER A 5 28.86 21.53 -4.64
C SER A 5 28.43 20.30 -5.43
N LYS A 6 27.27 19.80 -5.00
CA LYS A 6 26.52 18.62 -5.37
C LYS A 6 26.39 18.42 -6.89
N GLY A 7 26.85 17.27 -7.38
CA GLY A 7 26.41 16.68 -8.65
C GLY A 7 25.46 15.52 -8.35
N GLY A 8 24.22 15.84 -8.00
CA GLY A 8 23.15 14.82 -7.97
C GLY A 8 22.76 14.50 -9.40
N CYS A 9 22.88 13.23 -9.79
CA CYS A 9 22.40 12.76 -11.08
C CYS A 9 20.91 13.08 -11.21
N PRO A 10 20.47 13.87 -12.21
CA PRO A 10 19.06 13.99 -12.49
C PRO A 10 18.57 12.61 -12.94
N LEU A 11 17.55 12.08 -12.28
CA LEU A 11 16.76 11.00 -12.86
C LEU A 11 16.18 11.56 -14.16
N ASP A 12 16.73 11.14 -15.29
CA ASP A 12 16.17 11.40 -16.61
C ASP A 12 14.76 10.78 -16.62
N LEU A 13 13.77 11.61 -16.32
CA LEU A 13 12.38 11.34 -16.64
C LEU A 13 12.33 11.29 -18.16
N LYS A 14 12.46 10.08 -18.71
CA LYS A 14 12.25 9.77 -20.12
C LYS A 14 10.90 10.37 -20.48
N LYS A 15 10.90 11.56 -21.09
CA LYS A 15 9.68 12.20 -21.57
C LYS A 15 9.12 11.23 -22.60
N LEU A 16 8.09 10.48 -22.23
CA LEU A 16 7.31 9.75 -23.22
C LEU A 16 6.69 10.83 -24.09
N GLU A 17 7.25 11.04 -25.27
CA GLU A 17 6.62 11.84 -26.33
C GLU A 17 5.38 11.07 -26.77
N VAL A 18 4.27 11.32 -26.10
CA VAL A 18 2.99 10.71 -26.41
C VAL A 18 2.33 11.51 -27.53
N PRO A 19 1.97 10.87 -28.65
CA PRO A 19 1.33 11.54 -29.77
C PRO A 19 -0.02 12.11 -29.34
N THR A 20 -0.36 13.28 -29.90
CA THR A 20 -1.61 13.98 -29.64
C THR A 20 -2.35 14.23 -30.95
N SER A 21 -3.67 14.11 -30.94
CA SER A 21 -4.55 14.44 -32.06
C SER A 21 -5.80 15.16 -31.56
N SER A 22 -6.58 15.77 -32.47
CA SER A 22 -7.80 16.51 -32.10
C SER A 22 -9.06 15.67 -32.33
N ILE A 23 -10.13 15.98 -31.61
CA ILE A 23 -11.44 15.33 -31.80
C ILE A 23 -11.99 15.55 -33.22
N THR A 24 -11.61 16.64 -33.87
CA THR A 24 -11.98 16.92 -35.27
C THR A 24 -11.28 15.94 -36.21
N GLU A 25 -10.02 15.60 -35.94
CA GLU A 25 -9.26 14.65 -36.74
C GLU A 25 -9.81 13.24 -36.59
N VAL A 26 -10.16 12.83 -35.36
CA VAL A 26 -10.83 11.55 -35.10
C VAL A 26 -12.14 11.43 -35.86
N LYS A 27 -12.92 12.52 -35.94
CA LYS A 27 -14.20 12.54 -36.69
C LYS A 27 -14.01 12.48 -38.20
N ARG A 28 -12.91 13.06 -38.70
CA ARG A 28 -12.60 13.09 -40.14
C ARG A 28 -12.02 11.75 -40.60
N SER A 29 -11.01 11.26 -39.89
CA SER A 29 -10.21 10.10 -40.26
C SER A 29 -9.79 9.33 -38.99
N PRO A 30 -10.68 8.53 -38.39
CA PRO A 30 -10.32 7.74 -37.21
C PRO A 30 -9.19 6.75 -37.50
N MET A 31 -9.07 6.28 -38.74
CA MET A 31 -8.03 5.34 -39.16
C MET A 31 -6.62 5.93 -39.11
N ASP A 32 -6.47 7.21 -39.49
CA ASP A 32 -5.18 7.91 -39.45
C ASP A 32 -4.66 8.04 -38.01
N VAL A 33 -5.57 8.23 -37.06
CA VAL A 33 -5.26 8.29 -35.63
C VAL A 33 -4.84 6.91 -35.10
N PHE A 34 -5.48 5.83 -35.55
CA PHE A 34 -5.03 4.47 -35.21
C PHE A 34 -3.66 4.13 -35.84
N ASP A 35 -3.40 4.58 -37.07
CA ASP A 35 -2.10 4.39 -37.71
C ASP A 35 -1.01 5.20 -37.00
N GLN A 36 -1.32 6.39 -36.50
CA GLN A 36 -0.43 7.16 -35.63
C GLN A 36 -0.12 6.39 -34.34
N ALA A 37 -1.12 5.81 -33.68
CA ALA A 37 -0.94 4.99 -32.49
C ALA A 37 -0.04 3.76 -32.78
N ARG A 38 -0.25 3.11 -33.92
CA ARG A 38 0.55 1.96 -34.38
C ARG A 38 2.00 2.35 -34.62
N LYS A 39 2.24 3.44 -35.36
CA LYS A 39 3.58 3.95 -35.67
C LYS A 39 4.34 4.36 -34.41
N ALA A 40 3.66 5.04 -33.50
CA ALA A 40 4.25 5.50 -32.23
C ALA A 40 4.38 4.37 -31.19
N LYS A 41 3.79 3.19 -31.43
CA LYS A 41 3.71 2.07 -30.49
C LYS A 41 3.18 2.47 -29.11
N THR A 42 2.33 3.49 -29.05
CA THR A 42 1.72 4.00 -27.82
C THR A 42 0.37 4.65 -28.15
N GLY A 43 -0.45 4.91 -27.13
CA GLY A 43 -1.75 5.55 -27.30
C GLY A 43 -1.64 7.01 -27.75
N VAL A 44 -2.64 7.45 -28.50
CA VAL A 44 -2.76 8.84 -28.96
C VAL A 44 -3.76 9.59 -28.08
N TYR A 45 -3.33 10.68 -27.46
CA TYR A 45 -4.21 11.55 -26.69
C TYR A 45 -5.10 12.38 -27.62
N ILE A 46 -6.40 12.34 -27.37
CA ILE A 46 -7.38 13.08 -28.14
C ILE A 46 -7.77 14.34 -27.39
N PHE A 47 -7.53 15.49 -28.00
CA PHE A 47 -7.87 16.79 -27.44
C PHE A 47 -9.19 17.31 -28.00
N ASN A 48 -10.02 17.85 -27.11
CA ASN A 48 -11.16 18.68 -27.45
C ASN A 48 -10.88 20.10 -26.92
N ARG A 49 -10.52 21.02 -27.84
CA ARG A 49 -9.94 22.33 -27.49
C ARG A 49 -8.66 22.11 -26.67
N GLU A 50 -8.57 22.71 -25.49
CA GLU A 50 -7.41 22.63 -24.60
C GLU A 50 -7.48 21.47 -23.60
N LYS A 51 -8.51 20.60 -23.68
CA LYS A 51 -8.71 19.49 -22.74
C LYS A 51 -8.54 18.15 -23.42
N VAL A 52 -7.91 17.19 -22.72
CA VAL A 52 -7.88 15.79 -23.12
C VAL A 52 -9.28 15.19 -22.97
N ALA A 53 -9.84 14.69 -24.06
CA ALA A 53 -11.12 13.99 -24.10
C ALA A 53 -10.97 12.48 -23.91
N GLY A 54 -9.84 11.90 -24.31
CA GLY A 54 -9.58 10.46 -24.17
C GLY A 54 -8.27 10.03 -24.80
N VAL A 55 -8.04 8.72 -24.87
CA VAL A 55 -6.88 8.10 -25.51
C VAL A 55 -7.38 7.06 -26.51
N MET A 56 -6.82 7.06 -27.72
CA MET A 56 -7.08 6.02 -28.72
C MET A 56 -5.90 5.05 -28.80
N LEU A 57 -6.23 3.76 -28.77
CA LEU A 57 -5.30 2.63 -28.85
C LEU A 57 -5.77 1.69 -29.96
N THR A 58 -4.85 0.99 -30.61
CA THR A 58 -5.23 -0.13 -31.47
C THR A 58 -5.72 -1.31 -30.62
N GLN A 59 -6.45 -2.24 -31.22
CA GLN A 59 -6.91 -3.46 -30.55
C GLN A 59 -5.72 -4.22 -29.92
N GLU A 60 -4.67 -4.45 -30.70
CA GLU A 60 -3.46 -5.17 -30.26
C GLU A 60 -2.80 -4.50 -29.04
N GLN A 61 -2.71 -3.17 -29.04
CA GLN A 61 -2.16 -2.42 -27.91
C GLN A 61 -3.02 -2.56 -26.66
N TYR A 62 -4.34 -2.49 -26.81
CA TYR A 62 -5.26 -2.67 -25.69
C TYR A 62 -5.19 -4.09 -25.12
N GLU A 63 -5.19 -5.11 -25.97
CA GLU A 63 -5.09 -6.51 -25.54
C GLU A 63 -3.75 -6.81 -24.86
N THR A 64 -2.65 -6.25 -25.38
CA THR A 64 -1.32 -6.38 -24.77
C THR A 64 -1.31 -5.75 -23.37
N LEU A 65 -1.90 -4.56 -23.20
CA LEU A 65 -2.01 -3.92 -21.88
C LEU A 65 -2.83 -4.75 -20.90
N LEU A 66 -3.90 -5.41 -21.36
CA LEU A 66 -4.69 -6.31 -20.52
C LEU A 66 -3.89 -7.55 -20.10
N GLN A 67 -3.14 -8.16 -21.02
CA GLN A 67 -2.29 -9.31 -20.75
C GLN A 67 -1.16 -8.97 -19.77
N GLU A 68 -0.49 -7.83 -19.96
CA GLU A 68 0.53 -7.33 -19.04
C GLU A 68 -0.06 -7.06 -17.65
N LEU A 69 -1.24 -6.42 -17.59
CA LEU A 69 -1.93 -6.15 -16.34
C LEU A 69 -2.30 -7.46 -15.60
N GLU A 70 -2.78 -8.46 -16.33
CA GLU A 70 -3.08 -9.78 -15.77
C GLU A 70 -1.82 -10.49 -15.28
N ALA A 71 -0.74 -10.48 -16.06
CA ALA A 71 0.54 -11.06 -15.67
C ALA A 71 1.11 -10.39 -14.41
N LEU A 72 1.06 -9.06 -14.31
CA LEU A 72 1.49 -8.32 -13.12
C LEU A 72 0.62 -8.62 -11.90
N ARG A 73 -0.69 -8.71 -12.08
CA ARG A 73 -1.61 -9.10 -11.00
C ARG A 73 -1.34 -10.53 -10.54
N ASN A 74 -1.12 -11.45 -11.47
CA ASN A 74 -0.81 -12.84 -11.16
C ASN A 74 0.55 -12.98 -10.48
N ALA A 75 1.56 -12.20 -10.89
CA ALA A 75 2.85 -12.16 -10.21
C ALA A 75 2.70 -11.66 -8.76
N ALA A 76 1.96 -10.58 -8.53
CA ALA A 76 1.71 -10.06 -7.18
C ALA A 76 0.91 -11.05 -6.31
N VAL A 77 -0.08 -11.73 -6.90
CA VAL A 77 -0.86 -12.78 -6.21
C VAL A 77 0.02 -13.99 -5.88
N ASN A 78 0.86 -14.43 -6.80
CA ASN A 78 1.78 -15.53 -6.57
C ASN A 78 2.84 -15.17 -5.52
N GLU A 79 3.38 -13.96 -5.53
CA GLU A 79 4.28 -13.47 -4.48
C GLU A 79 3.57 -13.46 -3.12
N THR A 80 2.30 -13.05 -3.09
CA THR A 80 1.47 -13.11 -1.88
C THR A 80 1.22 -14.56 -1.43
N LEU A 81 0.92 -15.47 -2.34
CA LEU A 81 0.70 -16.90 -2.09
C LEU A 81 1.98 -17.60 -1.62
N TYR A 82 3.11 -17.37 -2.27
CA TYR A 82 4.42 -17.87 -1.84
C TYR A 82 4.74 -17.36 -0.44
N THR A 83 4.53 -16.06 -0.17
CA THR A 83 4.70 -15.50 1.17
C THR A 83 3.74 -16.19 2.15
N MET A 84 2.46 -16.39 1.81
CA MET A 84 1.49 -17.08 2.66
C MET A 84 1.83 -18.55 2.91
N GLU A 85 2.35 -19.28 1.92
CA GLU A 85 2.74 -20.68 2.00
C GLU A 85 4.04 -20.87 2.78
N THR A 86 5.05 -20.02 2.57
CA THR A 86 6.25 -19.96 3.41
C THR A 86 5.88 -19.59 4.84
N ASN A 87 4.94 -18.67 5.03
CA ASN A 87 4.46 -18.26 6.36
C ASN A 87 3.65 -19.36 7.04
N LYS A 88 2.92 -20.21 6.30
CA LYS A 88 2.22 -21.37 6.87
C LYS A 88 3.21 -22.43 7.36
N ARG A 89 4.36 -22.58 6.70
CA ARG A 89 5.45 -23.45 7.15
C ARG A 89 6.23 -22.86 8.33
N MET A 90 6.44 -21.53 8.36
CA MET A 90 7.13 -20.86 9.48
C MET A 90 6.26 -20.65 10.74
N ASN A 91 4.93 -20.55 10.60
CA ASN A 91 4.02 -20.44 11.76
C ASN A 91 3.93 -21.71 12.61
N ALA A 92 4.32 -22.87 12.08
CA ALA A 92 4.42 -24.09 12.85
C ALA A 92 5.56 -24.04 13.89
N GLU A 93 6.54 -23.14 13.72
CA GLU A 93 7.74 -23.09 14.58
C GLU A 93 7.93 -21.75 15.31
N GLN A 94 7.19 -20.68 14.99
CA GLN A 94 7.40 -19.33 15.59
C GLN A 94 6.12 -18.64 16.08
N SER A 95 5.15 -19.41 16.58
CA SER A 95 3.90 -18.90 17.19
C SER A 95 4.07 -18.33 18.62
N ALA A 96 5.06 -17.45 18.87
CA ALA A 96 5.32 -16.93 20.21
C ALA A 96 5.63 -15.42 20.25
N SER A 97 4.62 -14.56 20.04
CA SER A 97 4.75 -13.15 20.47
C SER A 97 3.45 -12.35 20.66
N VAL A 98 2.30 -12.81 20.16
CA VAL A 98 1.00 -12.18 20.51
C VAL A 98 0.48 -12.79 21.80
N VAL A 99 0.56 -12.02 22.88
CA VAL A 99 0.17 -12.43 24.24
C VAL A 99 -1.12 -11.72 24.63
N SER A 100 -2.11 -12.49 25.06
CA SER A 100 -3.36 -11.99 25.65
C SER A 100 -3.43 -12.30 27.12
N THR A 101 -4.17 -11.47 27.87
CA THR A 101 -4.43 -11.67 29.30
C THR A 101 -5.57 -12.64 29.61
N SER A 102 -6.39 -13.01 28.62
CA SER A 102 -7.59 -13.86 28.78
C SER A 102 -7.82 -14.78 27.57
N SER A 103 -8.34 -15.99 27.84
CA SER A 103 -8.74 -17.01 26.83
C SER A 103 -9.88 -16.52 25.91
N GLU A 104 -10.69 -15.58 26.39
CA GLU A 104 -11.82 -14.99 25.65
C GLU A 104 -11.38 -14.11 24.48
N LEU A 105 -10.10 -13.73 24.41
CA LEU A 105 -9.54 -12.87 23.38
C LEU A 105 -8.85 -13.65 22.25
N ASP A 106 -8.89 -14.98 22.30
CA ASP A 106 -8.20 -15.86 21.36
C ASP A 106 -8.66 -15.68 19.91
N GLU A 107 -9.95 -15.41 19.68
CA GLU A 107 -10.45 -15.12 18.32
C GLU A 107 -9.84 -13.83 17.76
N LEU A 108 -9.69 -12.80 18.59
CA LEU A 108 -9.11 -11.52 18.21
C LEU A 108 -7.59 -11.65 18.01
N VAL A 109 -6.92 -12.45 18.85
CA VAL A 109 -5.51 -12.81 18.68
C VAL A 109 -5.29 -13.54 17.37
N GLN A 110 -6.14 -14.53 17.06
CA GLN A 110 -6.04 -15.26 15.79
C GLN A 110 -6.27 -14.34 14.60
N ALA A 111 -7.24 -13.42 14.68
CA ALA A 111 -7.47 -12.41 13.65
C ALA A 111 -6.23 -11.51 13.47
N LEU A 112 -5.64 -11.02 14.57
CA LEU A 112 -4.44 -10.18 14.53
C LEU A 112 -3.22 -10.94 13.98
N LYS A 113 -3.01 -12.20 14.37
CA LYS A 113 -1.96 -13.07 13.82
C LYS A 113 -2.12 -13.34 12.32
N ARG A 114 -3.36 -13.38 11.81
CA ARG A 114 -3.62 -13.52 10.36
C ARG A 114 -3.31 -12.24 9.59
N TYR A 115 -3.46 -11.09 10.24
CA TYR A 115 -3.32 -9.78 9.62
C TYR A 115 -1.94 -9.15 9.77
N PHE A 116 -1.22 -9.50 10.84
CA PHE A 116 0.07 -8.94 11.18
C PHE A 116 1.09 -10.05 11.37
N ILE A 117 2.20 -9.90 10.66
CA ILE A 117 3.37 -10.76 10.79
C ILE A 117 4.41 -9.92 11.53
N THR A 118 4.89 -10.41 12.67
CA THR A 118 5.95 -9.73 13.43
C THR A 118 7.27 -9.81 12.67
N GLU A 119 8.12 -8.80 12.84
CA GLU A 119 9.41 -8.62 12.17
C GLU A 119 9.32 -8.36 10.64
N VAL A 120 8.12 -8.12 10.11
CA VAL A 120 7.90 -7.73 8.70
C VAL A 120 7.48 -6.26 8.63
N ALA A 121 8.08 -5.52 7.69
CA ALA A 121 7.72 -4.13 7.42
C ALA A 121 6.36 -4.03 6.72
N ILE A 122 5.43 -3.28 7.32
CA ILE A 122 4.10 -2.98 6.77
C ILE A 122 3.92 -1.46 6.68
N SER A 123 3.08 -0.97 5.75
CA SER A 123 2.76 0.46 5.74
C SER A 123 1.85 0.83 6.91
N ALA A 124 2.07 2.01 7.49
CA ALA A 124 1.30 2.54 8.59
C ALA A 124 -0.19 2.72 8.23
N LYS A 125 -0.49 3.00 6.95
CA LYS A 125 -1.87 3.00 6.44
C LYS A 125 -2.52 1.62 6.52
N ASN A 126 -1.81 0.57 6.09
CA ASN A 126 -2.32 -0.80 6.10
C ASN A 126 -2.51 -1.32 7.54
N LEU A 127 -1.65 -0.91 8.47
CA LEU A 127 -1.85 -1.13 9.90
C LEU A 127 -3.16 -0.52 10.38
N ASP A 128 -3.38 0.76 10.08
CA ASP A 128 -4.57 1.48 10.52
C ASP A 128 -5.87 0.90 9.95
N GLU A 129 -5.90 0.66 8.64
CA GLU A 129 -7.08 0.09 7.95
C GLU A 129 -7.47 -1.26 8.55
N ARG A 130 -6.50 -2.13 8.86
CA ARG A 130 -6.75 -3.45 9.47
C ARG A 130 -7.22 -3.33 10.92
N MET A 131 -6.62 -2.43 11.71
CA MET A 131 -7.05 -2.20 13.08
C MET A 131 -8.48 -1.63 13.13
N VAL A 132 -8.80 -0.67 12.26
CA VAL A 132 -10.15 -0.11 12.12
C VAL A 132 -11.16 -1.17 11.67
N ALA A 133 -10.79 -2.04 10.72
CA ALA A 133 -11.63 -3.15 10.28
C ALA A 133 -11.94 -4.15 11.41
N LEU A 134 -11.00 -4.36 12.32
CA LEU A 134 -11.19 -5.14 13.55
C LEU A 134 -11.97 -4.38 14.64
N GLY A 135 -12.34 -3.12 14.39
CA GLY A 135 -13.13 -2.30 15.29
C GLY A 135 -12.31 -1.52 16.32
N PHE A 136 -10.98 -1.48 16.18
CA PHE A 136 -10.12 -0.65 17.02
C PHE A 136 -10.10 0.80 16.54
N ILE A 137 -9.92 1.72 17.48
CA ILE A 137 -9.74 3.16 17.25
C ILE A 137 -8.54 3.66 18.05
N THR A 138 -7.80 4.61 17.49
CA THR A 138 -6.71 5.28 18.21
C THR A 138 -7.29 6.38 19.11
N LYS A 139 -6.69 6.62 20.28
CA LYS A 139 -7.18 7.64 21.23
C LYS A 139 -6.94 9.08 20.79
N LYS A 140 -6.08 9.32 19.79
CA LYS A 140 -5.65 10.64 19.33
C LYS A 140 -6.22 10.98 17.95
N THR A 141 -7.55 10.88 17.80
CA THR A 141 -8.26 11.33 16.60
C THR A 141 -8.36 12.87 16.55
N GLY A 142 -7.23 13.52 16.26
CA GLY A 142 -7.20 14.92 15.85
C GLY A 142 -6.55 15.01 14.48
N PHE A 143 -7.30 14.80 13.39
CA PHE A 143 -6.97 15.15 11.99
C PHE A 143 -5.54 14.85 11.41
N GLY A 144 -4.62 14.18 12.09
CA GLY A 144 -3.27 13.88 11.58
C GLY A 144 -2.98 12.43 11.22
N GLY A 145 -3.99 11.55 11.32
CA GLY A 145 -4.02 10.23 10.68
C GLY A 145 -2.75 9.39 10.84
N VAL A 146 -2.22 8.90 9.72
CA VAL A 146 -1.04 8.01 9.66
C VAL A 146 0.25 8.69 10.13
N VAL A 147 0.36 10.02 9.97
CA VAL A 147 1.56 10.79 10.34
C VAL A 147 1.69 10.89 11.86
N ASP A 148 0.59 11.17 12.56
CA ASP A 148 0.59 11.22 14.02
C ASP A 148 0.90 9.87 14.64
N MET A 149 0.42 8.78 14.01
CA MET A 149 0.74 7.41 14.42
C MET A 149 2.23 7.11 14.30
N LEU A 150 2.86 7.50 13.19
CA LEU A 150 4.30 7.32 12.98
C LEU A 150 5.13 8.16 13.97
N ASN A 151 4.69 9.39 14.26
CA ASN A 151 5.31 10.24 15.27
C ASN A 151 5.19 9.64 16.67
N GLU A 152 4.03 9.09 17.02
CA GLU A 152 3.83 8.36 18.29
C GLU A 152 4.77 7.17 18.37
N LEU A 153 4.81 6.31 17.35
CA LEU A 153 5.70 5.16 17.32
C LEU A 153 7.17 5.57 17.48
N THR A 154 7.59 6.66 16.84
CA THR A 154 8.96 7.18 16.93
C THR A 154 9.29 7.71 18.33
N THR A 155 8.29 8.24 19.04
CA THR A 155 8.47 8.88 20.36
C THR A 155 8.36 7.87 21.50
N THR A 156 7.37 6.98 21.45
CA THR A 156 7.02 6.05 22.55
C THR A 156 7.50 4.62 22.28
N GLY A 157 7.84 4.29 21.04
CA GLY A 157 8.08 2.90 20.59
C GLY A 157 6.81 2.04 20.53
N LYS A 158 5.62 2.61 20.75
CA LYS A 158 4.36 1.86 20.78
C LYS A 158 3.14 2.67 20.34
N ILE A 159 2.18 2.00 19.72
CA ILE A 159 0.88 2.56 19.32
C ILE A 159 -0.23 1.89 20.12
N ASN A 160 -1.13 2.69 20.70
CA ASN A 160 -2.25 2.19 21.51
C ASN A 160 -3.57 2.28 20.74
N TYR A 161 -4.20 1.13 20.55
CA TYR A 161 -5.51 0.98 19.95
C TYR A 161 -6.53 0.54 20.99
N GLN A 162 -7.74 1.11 20.96
CA GLN A 162 -8.83 0.73 21.85
C GLN A 162 -10.00 0.16 21.04
N LEU A 163 -10.53 -0.98 21.44
CA LEU A 163 -11.67 -1.58 20.76
C LEU A 163 -12.94 -0.76 21.00
N ARG A 164 -13.65 -0.37 19.93
CA ARG A 164 -14.88 0.43 19.99
C ARG A 164 -16.04 -0.35 20.61
N ARG A 165 -16.10 -1.66 20.37
CA ARG A 165 -17.09 -2.56 20.98
C ARG A 165 -16.60 -2.99 22.36
N LYS A 166 -17.43 -2.81 23.38
CA LYS A 166 -17.17 -3.37 24.71
C LYS A 166 -17.44 -4.88 24.63
N SER A 167 -16.40 -5.73 24.69
CA SER A 167 -16.63 -7.12 25.08
C SER A 167 -16.83 -7.14 26.59
N ASN A 168 -17.91 -7.78 27.07
CA ASN A 168 -18.14 -8.04 28.50
C ASN A 168 -17.99 -6.81 29.43
N ASN A 169 -18.38 -5.62 28.95
CA ASN A 169 -18.37 -4.35 29.68
C ASN A 169 -16.97 -3.80 30.06
N ARG A 170 -15.89 -4.39 29.55
CA ARG A 170 -14.49 -3.96 29.77
C ARG A 170 -13.87 -3.37 28.49
N PRO A 171 -13.08 -2.29 28.57
CA PRO A 171 -12.36 -1.78 27.41
C PRO A 171 -11.18 -2.70 27.08
N VAL A 172 -11.11 -3.19 25.84
CA VAL A 172 -9.94 -3.92 25.31
C VAL A 172 -8.97 -2.93 24.68
N ILE A 173 -7.69 -3.04 25.02
CA ILE A 173 -6.59 -2.27 24.42
C ILE A 173 -5.63 -3.21 23.72
N ALA A 174 -5.26 -2.85 22.49
CA ALA A 174 -4.17 -3.45 21.75
C ALA A 174 -2.97 -2.50 21.73
N GLU A 175 -1.87 -2.95 22.33
CA GLU A 175 -0.58 -2.29 22.32
C GLU A 175 0.30 -2.89 21.22
N ILE A 176 0.58 -2.09 20.20
CA ILE A 176 1.44 -2.49 19.08
C ILE A 176 2.82 -1.89 19.32
N ILE A 177 3.81 -2.75 19.56
CA ILE A 177 5.21 -2.37 19.74
C ILE A 177 5.93 -2.60 18.42
N GLY A 178 6.63 -1.58 17.94
CA GLY A 178 7.34 -1.64 16.67
C GLY A 178 8.31 -0.49 16.49
N GLU A 179 8.93 -0.44 15.33
CA GLU A 179 9.82 0.65 14.94
C GLU A 179 9.62 1.03 13.49
N GLN A 180 9.90 2.29 13.15
CA GLN A 180 9.86 2.74 11.77
C GLN A 180 11.02 2.08 10.99
N ASP A 181 10.72 1.56 9.80
CA ASP A 181 11.74 1.01 8.91
C ASP A 181 12.54 2.16 8.28
N ARG A 182 13.73 2.41 8.83
CA ARG A 182 14.65 3.46 8.35
C ARG A 182 15.40 3.06 7.07
N GLN A 183 15.32 1.80 6.65
CA GLN A 183 16.00 1.30 5.45
C GLN A 183 15.13 1.45 4.20
N SER A 184 13.82 1.60 4.35
CA SER A 184 12.92 1.82 3.23
C SER A 184 13.00 3.26 2.71
N GLN A 185 13.03 3.41 1.38
CA GLN A 185 12.87 4.72 0.72
C GLN A 185 11.50 5.36 1.00
N LEU A 186 10.55 4.58 1.51
CA LEU A 186 9.21 4.99 1.88
C LEU A 186 9.13 5.14 3.40
N PHE A 187 9.03 6.39 3.87
CA PHE A 187 8.98 6.75 5.29
C PHE A 187 7.71 6.28 6.03
N ASP A 188 6.79 5.60 5.34
CA ASP A 188 5.51 5.15 5.91
C ASP A 188 5.55 3.70 6.42
N LYS A 189 6.70 3.03 6.36
CA LYS A 189 6.83 1.62 6.78
C LYS A 189 7.18 1.46 8.26
N ILE A 190 6.55 0.48 8.89
CA ILE A 190 6.69 0.09 10.30
C ILE A 190 6.98 -1.40 10.38
N VAL A 191 7.96 -1.79 11.18
CA VAL A 191 8.21 -3.17 11.59
C VAL A 191 7.53 -3.43 12.92
N ILE A 192 6.55 -4.33 12.95
CA ILE A 192 5.89 -4.73 14.19
C ILE A 192 6.76 -5.76 14.90
N LYS A 193 7.19 -5.48 16.14
CA LYS A 193 7.93 -6.43 16.97
C LYS A 193 7.00 -7.32 17.77
N LYS A 194 6.02 -6.71 18.45
CA LYS A 194 5.08 -7.43 19.34
C LYS A 194 3.73 -6.75 19.37
N ILE A 195 2.69 -7.54 19.62
CA ILE A 195 1.32 -7.05 19.86
C ILE A 195 0.85 -7.64 21.19
N TYR A 196 0.48 -6.76 22.12
CA TYR A 196 -0.12 -7.13 23.39
C TYR A 196 -1.59 -6.77 23.39
N LEU A 197 -2.45 -7.69 23.82
CA LEU A 197 -3.84 -7.37 24.09
C LEU A 197 -4.15 -7.52 25.57
N HIS A 198 -4.76 -6.50 26.15
CA HIS A 198 -5.19 -6.51 27.54
C HIS A 198 -6.59 -5.93 27.69
N GLU A 199 -7.34 -6.52 28.61
CA GLU A 199 -8.62 -6.01 29.11
C GLU A 199 -8.38 -5.12 30.32
N LEU A 200 -9.10 -4.00 30.42
CA LEU A 200 -9.09 -3.09 31.58
C LEU A 200 -10.25 -3.38 32.56
#